data_AF-A0A453DAJ3-F1
#
_entry.id   AF-A0A453DAJ3-F1
#
_cell.length_a   1.000
_cell.length_b   1.000
_cell.length_c   1.000
_cell.angle_alpha   90.00
_cell.angle_beta   90.00
_cell.angle_gamma   90.00
#
_symmetry.space_group_name_H-M   'P 1'
#
loop_
_entity.id
_entity.type
_entity.pdbx_description
1 polymer ?
#
loop_
_entity_poly.entity_id
_entity_poly.type
_entity_poly.pdbx_seq_one_letter_code
_entity_poly.pdbx_strand_id
1 'polypeptide(L)'
;GLVLASAPAARAWSTEGHMLTCQIAQDLLEPAAAQAVKNLLPEEAGGDLSAMCVWPDQVRHWYKYRWTSPLHFIDTPDKACTFDYARDCHDPSGAKDMCVAGAVANFTSQLMHYKQGSADRKYNLTEALLFLSHFMGDIHQPMHVGFTSDMGGNSVNLRWFKHKSNLHHVYGTGR
;
A
#
# COMPACT_ATOMS: atom_id res chain seq x y z
N GLY A 1 8.26 38.36 20.98
CA GLY A 1 8.96 37.45 20.07
C GLY A 1 7.93 36.51 19.46
N LEU A 2 7.87 36.42 18.14
CA LEU A 2 6.95 35.53 17.42
C LEU A 2 7.68 34.19 17.21
N VAL A 3 7.24 33.13 17.89
CA VAL A 3 7.75 31.77 17.68
C VAL A 3 7.02 31.20 16.47
N LEU A 4 7.70 31.13 15.33
CA LEU A 4 7.25 30.37 14.16
C LEU A 4 7.45 28.88 14.46
N ALA A 5 6.40 28.22 14.93
CA ALA A 5 6.36 26.77 14.98
C ALA A 5 6.26 26.25 13.54
N SER A 6 7.38 25.84 12.96
CA SER A 6 7.39 25.04 11.74
C SER A 6 6.79 23.68 12.07
N ALA A 7 5.56 23.42 11.61
CA ALA A 7 5.01 22.07 11.65
C ALA A 7 6.00 21.14 10.92
N PRO A 8 6.38 19.99 11.51
CA PRO A 8 7.22 19.03 10.82
C PRO A 8 6.51 18.62 9.53
N ALA A 9 7.27 18.53 8.43
CA ALA A 9 6.74 17.99 7.20
C ALA A 9 6.25 16.57 7.49
N ALA A 10 4.93 16.36 7.42
CA ALA A 10 4.36 15.04 7.52
C ALA A 10 4.87 14.23 6.31
N ARG A 11 5.74 13.26 6.58
CA ARG A 11 6.12 12.26 5.58
C ARG A 11 4.95 11.30 5.46
N ALA A 12 4.52 11.04 4.24
CA ALA A 12 3.35 10.23 4.00
C ALA A 12 3.68 8.98 3.17
N TRP A 13 2.66 8.28 2.71
CA TRP A 13 2.65 6.89 2.20
C TRP A 13 3.41 6.60 0.90
N SER A 14 4.26 7.49 0.42
CA SER A 14 5.27 7.15 -0.60
C SER A 14 6.34 6.20 -0.02
N THR A 15 7.54 6.12 -0.60
CA THR A 15 8.63 5.25 -0.11
C THR A 15 8.80 5.32 1.41
N GLU A 16 8.90 6.52 1.97
CA GLU A 16 9.09 6.69 3.41
C GLU A 16 7.90 6.22 4.26
N GLY A 17 6.67 6.43 3.79
CA GLY A 17 5.49 6.03 4.54
C GLY A 17 5.30 4.51 4.58
N HIS A 18 5.54 3.81 3.47
CA HIS A 18 5.54 2.34 3.49
C HIS A 18 6.64 1.77 4.38
N MET A 19 7.84 2.33 4.34
CA MET A 19 8.93 1.91 5.23
C MET A 19 8.54 2.11 6.70
N LEU A 20 8.02 3.29 7.07
CA LEU A 20 7.60 3.58 8.44
C LEU A 20 6.46 2.66 8.91
N THR A 21 5.43 2.47 8.09
CA THR A 21 4.30 1.59 8.43
C THR A 21 4.77 0.16 8.67
N CYS A 22 5.65 -0.36 7.81
CA CYS A 22 6.19 -1.70 7.97
C CYS A 22 7.14 -1.85 9.14
N GLN A 23 7.97 -0.84 9.42
CA GLN A 23 8.83 -0.83 10.60
C GLN A 23 7.98 -0.88 11.89
N ILE A 24 6.97 0.00 12.00
CA ILE A 24 6.06 0.01 13.15
C ILE A 24 5.32 -1.32 13.28
N ALA A 25 4.84 -1.88 12.16
CA ALA A 25 4.16 -3.17 12.18
C ALA A 25 5.09 -4.29 12.66
N GLN A 26 6.33 -4.34 12.15
CA GLN A 26 7.31 -5.35 12.51
C GLN A 26 7.68 -5.32 14.00
N ASP A 27 7.85 -4.12 14.57
CA ASP A 27 8.17 -3.92 15.98
C ASP A 27 7.03 -4.36 16.93
N LEU A 28 5.80 -4.46 16.40
CA LEU A 28 4.61 -4.86 17.15
C LEU A 28 4.20 -6.32 16.93
N LEU A 29 4.96 -7.09 16.16
CA LEU A 29 4.62 -8.50 15.88
C LEU A 29 4.78 -9.37 17.13
N GLU A 30 3.79 -10.23 17.36
CA GLU A 30 3.92 -11.34 18.29
C GLU A 30 5.03 -12.32 17.83
N PRO A 31 5.65 -13.09 18.74
CA PRO A 31 6.78 -13.95 18.42
C PRO A 31 6.56 -14.91 17.24
N ALA A 32 5.36 -15.50 17.14
CA ALA A 32 5.02 -16.41 16.05
C ALA A 32 4.96 -15.69 14.69
N ALA A 33 4.39 -14.50 14.64
CA ALA A 33 4.31 -13.69 13.43
C ALA A 33 5.69 -13.14 13.04
N ALA A 34 6.49 -12.68 14.01
CA ALA A 34 7.86 -12.23 13.78
C ALA A 34 8.73 -13.34 13.16
N GLN A 35 8.60 -14.58 13.64
CA GLN A 35 9.30 -15.72 13.08
C GLN A 35 8.82 -16.06 11.66
N ALA A 36 7.51 -15.98 11.39
CA ALA A 36 6.96 -16.21 10.06
C ALA A 36 7.47 -15.16 9.05
N VAL A 37 7.45 -13.87 9.42
CA VAL A 37 8.00 -12.78 8.61
C VAL A 37 9.47 -13.02 8.30
N LYS A 38 10.28 -13.35 9.32
CA LYS A 38 11.71 -13.66 9.12
C LYS A 38 11.94 -14.82 8.15
N ASN A 39 11.10 -15.85 8.18
CA ASN A 39 11.23 -17.01 7.28
C ASN A 39 10.78 -16.71 5.84
N LEU A 40 9.83 -15.80 5.67
CA LEU A 40 9.27 -15.45 4.36
C LEU A 40 10.08 -14.35 3.65
N LEU A 41 10.78 -13.50 4.40
CA LEU A 41 11.63 -12.47 3.82
C LEU A 41 12.83 -13.09 3.10
N PRO A 42 13.24 -12.52 1.95
CA PRO A 42 14.44 -12.95 1.26
C PRO A 42 15.69 -12.57 2.07
N GLU A 43 16.80 -13.26 1.83
CA GLU A 43 18.04 -13.05 2.59
C GLU A 43 18.57 -11.61 2.46
N GLU A 44 18.41 -10.99 1.29
CA GLU A 44 18.85 -9.63 1.03
C GLU A 44 18.11 -8.58 1.88
N ALA A 45 16.92 -8.90 2.40
CA ALA A 45 16.19 -8.03 3.31
C ALA A 45 16.81 -7.99 4.71
N GLY A 46 17.74 -8.89 5.05
CA GLY A 46 18.38 -8.93 6.37
C GLY A 46 17.41 -9.15 7.54
N GLY A 47 16.20 -9.65 7.26
CA GLY A 47 15.11 -9.76 8.22
C GLY A 47 14.34 -8.47 8.49
N ASP A 48 14.58 -7.39 7.74
CA ASP A 48 13.86 -6.12 7.82
C ASP A 48 12.72 -6.08 6.78
N LEU A 49 11.48 -6.06 7.26
CA LEU A 49 10.29 -5.98 6.42
C LEU A 49 10.19 -4.62 5.72
N SER A 50 10.60 -3.54 6.40
CA SER A 50 10.52 -2.19 5.88
C SER A 50 11.36 -1.99 4.61
N ALA A 51 12.50 -2.70 4.52
CA ALA A 51 13.37 -2.72 3.35
C ALA A 51 12.68 -3.22 2.08
N MET A 52 11.62 -4.02 2.21
CA MET A 52 10.91 -4.65 1.09
C MET A 52 9.50 -4.10 0.86
N CYS A 53 8.98 -3.24 1.73
CA CYS A 53 7.60 -2.77 1.64
C CYS A 53 7.29 -1.83 0.48
N VAL A 54 8.29 -1.39 -0.27
CA VAL A 54 8.11 -0.57 -1.49
C VAL A 54 8.14 -1.46 -2.74
N TRP A 55 8.43 -2.75 -2.61
CA TRP A 55 8.52 -3.68 -3.74
C TRP A 55 7.26 -3.73 -4.63
N PRO A 56 6.02 -3.72 -4.09
CA PRO A 56 4.81 -3.71 -4.93
C PRO A 56 4.72 -2.51 -5.90
N ASP A 57 5.14 -1.33 -5.46
CA ASP A 57 5.23 -0.13 -6.31
C ASP A 57 6.26 -0.26 -7.43
N GLN A 58 7.31 -1.05 -7.22
CA GLN A 58 8.32 -1.31 -8.26
C GLN A 58 7.77 -2.30 -9.30
N VAL A 59 7.17 -3.40 -8.84
CA VAL A 59 6.75 -4.47 -9.74
C VAL A 59 5.48 -4.19 -10.50
N ARG A 60 4.58 -3.31 -10.03
CA ARG A 60 3.36 -2.94 -10.77
C ARG A 60 3.62 -2.43 -12.19
N HIS A 61 4.84 -1.97 -12.48
CA HIS A 61 5.30 -1.53 -13.81
C HIS A 61 5.87 -2.67 -14.68
N TRP A 62 6.16 -3.83 -14.10
CA TRP A 62 6.70 -4.99 -14.81
C TRP A 62 5.58 -5.73 -15.53
N TYR A 63 5.86 -6.24 -16.74
CA TYR A 63 4.86 -6.94 -17.55
C TYR A 63 4.16 -8.08 -16.78
N LYS A 64 4.91 -8.88 -16.01
CA LYS A 64 4.40 -9.99 -15.19
C LYS A 64 3.41 -9.56 -14.10
N TYR A 65 3.56 -8.35 -13.56
CA TYR A 65 2.79 -7.86 -12.41
C TYR A 65 1.88 -6.68 -12.78
N ARG A 66 1.67 -6.41 -14.07
CA ARG A 66 0.82 -5.28 -14.50
C ARG A 66 -0.61 -5.37 -13.92
N TRP A 67 -1.09 -6.58 -13.65
CA TRP A 67 -2.37 -6.88 -13.00
C TRP A 67 -2.45 -6.36 -11.56
N THR A 68 -1.33 -6.04 -10.89
CA THR A 68 -1.34 -5.50 -9.52
C THR A 68 -1.62 -4.00 -9.49
N SER A 69 -1.49 -3.29 -10.61
CA SER A 69 -1.66 -1.83 -10.66
C SER A 69 -2.97 -1.30 -10.04
N PRO A 70 -4.16 -1.87 -10.32
CA PRO A 70 -5.41 -1.43 -9.69
C PRO A 70 -5.53 -1.84 -8.21
N LEU A 71 -4.68 -2.75 -7.72
CA LEU A 71 -4.72 -3.21 -6.32
C LEU A 71 -4.17 -2.18 -5.32
N HIS A 72 -3.60 -1.07 -5.79
CA HIS A 72 -3.04 -0.03 -4.92
C HIS A 72 -4.10 0.99 -4.44
N PHE A 73 -5.31 0.98 -4.99
CA PHE A 73 -6.30 2.00 -4.72
C PHE A 73 -7.74 1.48 -4.85
N ILE A 74 -8.69 2.36 -4.53
CA ILE A 74 -10.13 2.24 -4.78
C ILE A 74 -10.59 3.56 -5.39
N ASP A 75 -11.27 3.46 -6.52
CA ASP A 75 -11.99 4.58 -7.14
C ASP A 75 -13.43 4.62 -6.59
N THR A 76 -13.79 5.71 -5.93
CA THR A 76 -15.15 5.95 -5.42
C THR A 76 -15.89 6.99 -6.27
N PRO A 77 -17.23 6.95 -6.36
CA PRO A 77 -17.99 7.94 -7.12
C PRO A 77 -17.77 9.35 -6.57
N ASP A 78 -17.64 10.30 -7.50
CA ASP A 78 -17.40 11.70 -7.19
C ASP A 78 -18.39 12.23 -6.14
N LYS A 79 -17.84 12.89 -5.11
CA LYS A 79 -18.60 13.54 -4.03
C LYS A 79 -19.48 12.61 -3.19
N ALA A 80 -19.45 11.29 -3.42
CA ALA A 80 -20.20 10.34 -2.62
C ALA A 80 -19.65 10.22 -1.20
N CYS A 81 -18.34 10.45 -1.02
CA CYS A 81 -17.63 10.36 0.27
C CYS A 81 -17.96 9.08 1.06
N THR A 82 -18.23 8.00 0.33
CA THR A 82 -18.64 6.70 0.86
C THR A 82 -18.00 5.62 0.01
N PHE A 83 -17.61 4.54 0.68
CA PHE A 83 -17.13 3.32 0.04
C PHE A 83 -18.18 2.22 0.15
N ASP A 84 -18.46 1.56 -0.96
CA ASP A 84 -19.24 0.32 -1.01
C ASP A 84 -18.44 -0.73 -1.80
N TYR A 85 -18.12 -1.86 -1.17
CA TYR A 85 -17.23 -2.86 -1.77
C TYR A 85 -17.77 -3.42 -3.08
N ALA A 86 -19.07 -3.72 -3.16
CA ALA A 86 -19.66 -4.33 -4.35
C ALA A 86 -19.71 -3.36 -5.54
N ARG A 87 -19.89 -2.07 -5.24
CA ARG A 87 -19.88 -0.97 -6.21
C ARG A 87 -18.46 -0.59 -6.65
N ASP A 88 -17.53 -0.44 -5.71
CA ASP A 88 -16.26 0.28 -5.91
C ASP A 88 -15.05 -0.64 -6.07
N CYS A 89 -15.10 -1.89 -5.57
CA CYS A 89 -13.95 -2.79 -5.63
C CYS A 89 -13.88 -3.55 -6.95
N HIS A 90 -13.43 -2.87 -8.00
CA HIS A 90 -13.17 -3.46 -9.31
C HIS A 90 -12.07 -2.69 -10.06
N ASP A 91 -11.49 -3.33 -11.08
CA ASP A 91 -10.57 -2.64 -12.00
C ASP A 91 -11.32 -1.82 -13.07
N PRO A 92 -10.63 -1.05 -13.93
CA PRO A 92 -11.28 -0.30 -15.01
C PRO A 92 -12.04 -1.13 -16.04
N SER A 93 -11.81 -2.45 -16.11
CA SER A 93 -12.55 -3.37 -16.97
C SER A 93 -13.81 -3.95 -16.29
N GLY A 94 -14.01 -3.66 -15.01
CA GLY A 94 -15.11 -4.14 -14.19
C GLY A 94 -14.84 -5.49 -13.52
N ALA A 95 -13.60 -6.00 -13.56
CA ALA A 95 -13.24 -7.22 -12.86
C ALA A 95 -13.31 -7.00 -11.33
N LYS A 96 -14.17 -7.77 -10.66
CA LYS A 96 -14.42 -7.65 -9.21
C LYS A 96 -13.18 -8.01 -8.39
N ASP A 97 -13.13 -7.49 -7.16
CA ASP A 97 -12.07 -7.71 -6.17
C ASP A 97 -10.69 -7.13 -6.56
N MET A 98 -10.59 -6.48 -7.71
CA MET A 98 -9.36 -5.85 -8.21
C MET A 98 -9.19 -4.42 -7.68
N CYS A 99 -9.15 -4.29 -6.35
CA CYS A 99 -8.89 -3.04 -5.63
C CYS A 99 -8.08 -3.32 -4.36
N VAL A 100 -7.62 -2.29 -3.64
CA VAL A 100 -6.79 -2.48 -2.43
C VAL A 100 -7.50 -3.28 -1.32
N ALA A 101 -8.80 -3.09 -1.11
CA ALA A 101 -9.54 -3.88 -0.11
C ALA A 101 -9.61 -5.37 -0.49
N GLY A 102 -9.86 -5.68 -1.77
CA GLY A 102 -9.84 -7.05 -2.28
C GLY A 102 -8.45 -7.68 -2.21
N ALA A 103 -7.40 -6.90 -2.49
CA ALA A 103 -6.02 -7.34 -2.36
C ALA A 103 -5.66 -7.69 -0.91
N VAL A 104 -6.02 -6.84 0.06
CA VAL A 104 -5.82 -7.12 1.49
C VAL A 104 -6.50 -8.43 1.88
N ALA A 105 -7.77 -8.64 1.49
CA ALA A 105 -8.49 -9.88 1.77
C ALA A 105 -7.82 -11.11 1.12
N ASN A 106 -7.41 -10.99 -0.14
CA ASN A 106 -6.77 -12.07 -0.89
C ASN A 106 -5.43 -12.48 -0.27
N PHE A 107 -4.51 -11.54 -0.05
CA PHE A 107 -3.18 -11.87 0.47
C PHE A 107 -3.20 -12.28 1.95
N THR A 108 -4.15 -11.77 2.73
CA THR A 108 -4.43 -12.31 4.08
C THR A 108 -4.83 -13.79 3.99
N SER A 109 -5.78 -14.13 3.11
CA SER A 109 -6.21 -15.51 2.89
C SER A 109 -5.08 -16.43 2.43
N GLN A 110 -4.19 -15.95 1.55
CA GLN A 110 -3.00 -16.70 1.14
C GLN A 110 -2.06 -16.98 2.31
N LEU A 111 -1.78 -15.99 3.16
CA LEU A 111 -0.90 -16.15 4.33
C LEU A 111 -1.49 -17.04 5.42
N MET A 112 -2.82 -17.18 5.50
CA MET A 112 -3.47 -18.15 6.40
C MET A 112 -3.10 -19.61 6.08
N HIS A 113 -2.58 -19.89 4.88
CA HIS A 113 -2.07 -21.21 4.51
C HIS A 113 -0.61 -21.43 4.92
N TYR A 114 0.08 -20.41 5.46
CA TYR A 114 1.44 -20.56 5.95
C TYR A 114 1.50 -21.61 7.07
N LYS A 115 2.32 -22.62 6.83
CA LYS A 115 2.69 -23.63 7.83
C LYS A 115 4.21 -23.77 7.81
N GLN A 116 4.84 -23.55 8.96
CA GLN A 116 6.28 -23.66 9.07
C GLN A 116 6.75 -25.05 8.60
N GLY A 117 7.71 -25.07 7.67
CA GLY A 117 8.25 -26.32 7.10
C GLY A 117 7.35 -27.02 6.08
N SER A 118 6.21 -26.44 5.70
CA SER A 118 5.41 -26.95 4.58
C SER A 118 5.93 -26.38 3.25
N ALA A 119 6.03 -27.24 2.25
CA ALA A 119 6.38 -26.84 0.90
C ALA A 119 5.12 -26.58 0.06
N ASP A 120 4.02 -26.09 0.67
CA ASP A 120 2.78 -25.87 -0.07
C ASP A 120 3.01 -24.83 -1.18
N ARG A 121 3.07 -25.32 -2.42
CA ARG A 121 3.52 -24.56 -3.61
C ARG A 121 2.42 -23.71 -4.23
N LYS A 122 1.22 -23.68 -3.63
CA LYS A 122 0.06 -23.04 -4.25
C LYS A 122 0.25 -21.53 -4.43
N TYR A 123 0.91 -20.87 -3.47
CA TYR A 123 1.12 -19.43 -3.46
C TYR A 123 2.58 -19.09 -3.18
N ASN A 124 3.06 -17.99 -3.78
CA ASN A 124 4.31 -17.37 -3.36
C ASN A 124 4.04 -16.54 -2.10
N LEU A 125 4.27 -17.13 -0.92
CA LEU A 125 3.95 -16.49 0.36
C LEU A 125 4.86 -15.30 0.70
N THR A 126 6.06 -15.23 0.10
CA THR A 126 6.90 -14.02 0.17
C THR A 126 6.20 -12.87 -0.55
N GLU A 127 5.73 -13.08 -1.79
CA GLU A 127 4.95 -12.06 -2.50
C GLU A 127 3.68 -11.68 -1.73
N ALA A 128 2.97 -12.66 -1.17
CA ALA A 128 1.77 -12.39 -0.37
C ALA A 128 2.06 -11.51 0.86
N LEU A 129 3.16 -11.76 1.58
CA LEU A 129 3.61 -10.93 2.70
C LEU A 129 3.91 -9.50 2.25
N LEU A 130 4.69 -9.34 1.16
CA LEU A 130 5.09 -8.02 0.68
C LEU A 130 3.91 -7.22 0.13
N PHE A 131 3.01 -7.86 -0.63
CA PHE A 131 1.77 -7.24 -1.10
C PHE A 131 0.88 -6.84 0.06
N LEU A 132 0.61 -7.74 1.02
CA LEU A 132 -0.25 -7.40 2.16
C LEU A 132 0.32 -6.22 2.96
N SER A 133 1.62 -6.24 3.24
CA SER A 133 2.28 -5.18 4.04
C SER A 133 2.19 -3.82 3.35
N HIS A 134 2.38 -3.79 2.02
CA HIS A 134 2.25 -2.57 1.23
C HIS A 134 0.80 -2.08 1.13
N PHE A 135 -0.13 -2.98 0.79
CA PHE A 135 -1.54 -2.62 0.58
C PHE A 135 -2.25 -2.22 1.87
N MET A 136 -1.82 -2.76 3.02
CA MET A 136 -2.23 -2.24 4.32
C MET A 136 -1.76 -0.79 4.53
N GLY A 137 -0.67 -0.36 3.91
CA GLY A 137 -0.31 1.05 3.89
C GLY A 137 -1.17 1.86 2.93
N ASP A 138 -1.31 1.41 1.70
CA ASP A 138 -2.10 2.08 0.66
C ASP A 138 -3.55 2.36 1.10
N ILE A 139 -4.23 1.38 1.71
CA ILE A 139 -5.63 1.56 2.14
C ILE A 139 -5.79 2.63 3.23
N HIS A 140 -4.72 2.96 3.96
CA HIS A 140 -4.70 4.03 4.96
C HIS A 140 -4.24 5.39 4.40
N GLN A 141 -3.81 5.44 3.14
CA GLN A 141 -3.53 6.66 2.39
C GLN A 141 -4.87 7.27 1.91
N PRO A 142 -5.33 8.42 2.44
CA PRO A 142 -6.67 8.94 2.13
C PRO A 142 -6.95 9.11 0.63
N MET A 143 -5.95 9.52 -0.14
CA MET A 143 -6.05 9.74 -1.58
C MET A 143 -5.96 8.45 -2.41
N HIS A 144 -5.69 7.28 -1.81
CA HIS A 144 -5.84 5.97 -2.47
C HIS A 144 -7.28 5.45 -2.41
N VAL A 145 -8.15 6.07 -1.62
CA VAL A 145 -9.60 5.78 -1.59
C VAL A 145 -10.34 7.06 -1.94
N GLY A 146 -10.13 7.52 -3.17
CA GLY A 146 -10.48 8.85 -3.65
C GLY A 146 -11.53 8.86 -4.75
N PHE A 147 -11.72 10.01 -5.39
CA PHE A 147 -12.67 10.13 -6.50
C PHE A 147 -12.10 9.58 -7.80
N THR A 148 -12.95 8.93 -8.59
CA THR A 148 -12.59 8.41 -9.90
C THR A 148 -12.17 9.54 -10.86
N SER A 149 -12.94 10.64 -10.90
CA SER A 149 -12.72 11.70 -11.89
C SER A 149 -11.40 12.43 -11.74
N ASP A 150 -10.88 12.50 -10.51
CA ASP A 150 -9.62 13.17 -10.21
C ASP A 150 -8.43 12.21 -10.01
N MET A 151 -8.65 10.92 -10.25
CA MET A 151 -7.68 9.85 -10.07
C MET A 151 -7.08 9.87 -8.66
N GLY A 152 -7.95 9.97 -7.64
CA GLY A 152 -7.53 10.15 -6.26
C GLY A 152 -6.70 11.41 -6.06
N GLY A 153 -7.08 12.51 -6.70
CA GLY A 153 -6.39 13.80 -6.65
C GLY A 153 -5.10 13.94 -7.47
N ASN A 154 -4.74 12.95 -8.30
CA ASN A 154 -3.58 13.06 -9.20
C ASN A 154 -3.78 14.13 -10.28
N SER A 155 -5.02 14.38 -10.72
CA SER A 155 -5.31 15.44 -11.70
C SER A 155 -5.52 16.83 -11.08
N VAL A 156 -5.56 16.92 -9.74
CA VAL A 156 -5.65 18.18 -9.00
C VAL A 156 -4.26 18.80 -8.87
N ASN A 157 -3.86 19.51 -9.91
CA ASN A 157 -2.57 20.21 -9.95
C ASN A 157 -2.55 21.39 -8.98
N LEU A 158 -1.48 21.51 -8.19
CA LEU A 158 -1.30 22.58 -7.21
C LEU A 158 0.17 22.96 -7.05
N ARG A 159 0.43 23.88 -6.12
CA ARG A 159 1.78 24.16 -5.63
C ARG A 159 1.88 23.83 -4.15
N TRP A 160 2.85 22.99 -3.81
CA TRP A 160 3.24 22.76 -2.42
C TRP A 160 4.44 23.64 -2.11
N PHE A 161 4.21 24.69 -1.33
CA PHE A 161 5.15 25.81 -1.18
C PHE A 161 5.62 26.34 -2.54
N LYS A 162 6.93 26.24 -2.84
CA LYS A 162 7.53 26.75 -4.08
C LYS A 162 7.50 25.72 -5.23
N HIS A 163 7.14 24.46 -4.94
CA HIS A 163 7.22 23.35 -5.89
C HIS A 163 5.86 23.07 -6.54
N LYS A 164 5.87 22.69 -7.82
CA LYS A 164 4.67 22.15 -8.48
C LYS A 164 4.46 20.72 -7.98
N SER A 165 3.23 20.37 -7.64
CA SER A 165 2.84 19.05 -7.15
C SER A 165 1.38 18.77 -7.56
N ASN A 166 0.82 17.64 -7.13
CA ASN A 166 -0.62 17.37 -7.20
C ASN A 166 -1.13 16.95 -5.80
N LEU A 167 -2.44 16.97 -5.60
CA LEU A 167 -3.02 16.69 -4.27
C LEU A 167 -2.66 15.30 -3.76
N HIS A 168 -2.70 14.29 -4.62
CA HIS A 168 -2.32 12.92 -4.29
C HIS A 168 -0.89 12.83 -3.77
N HIS A 169 0.04 13.49 -4.46
CA HIS A 169 1.46 13.49 -4.14
C HIS A 169 1.76 14.23 -2.83
N VAL A 170 1.00 15.29 -2.49
CA VAL A 170 1.12 15.96 -1.18
C VAL A 170 0.76 15.00 -0.04
N TYR A 171 -0.32 14.23 -0.19
CA TYR A 171 -0.69 13.18 0.77
C TYR A 171 0.19 11.93 0.70
N GLY A 172 1.04 11.78 -0.33
CA GLY A 172 1.99 10.69 -0.47
C GLY A 172 3.39 11.02 0.04
N THR A 173 3.95 12.19 -0.26
CA THR A 173 5.36 12.53 0.06
C THR A 173 5.49 13.73 0.99
N GLY A 174 4.42 14.50 1.18
CA GLY A 174 4.49 15.82 1.82
C GLY A 174 5.33 16.82 1.03
N ARG A 175 5.44 16.66 -0.30
CA ARG A 175 6.24 17.50 -1.21
C ARG A 175 5.55 17.87 -2.52
#